data_AF-A0A5B7E0B8-F1
#
_entry.id   AF-A0A5B7E0B8-F1
#
_cell.length_a   1.000
_cell.length_b   1.000
_cell.length_c   1.000
_cell.angle_alpha   90.00
_cell.angle_beta   90.00
_cell.angle_gamma   90.00
#
_symmetry.space_group_name_H-M   'P 1'
#
loop_
_entity.id
_entity.type
_entity.pdbx_description
1 polymer ?
#
loop_
_entity_poly.entity_id
_entity_poly.type
_entity_poly.pdbx_seq_one_letter_code
_entity_poly.pdbx_strand_id
1 'polypeptide(L)'
;MAKNDVPNSIDYILATTGREDLYYVGWSMGTTAFWAMMSELPEYNNKVRAMAALAPVAYLNYAHGPLVELAPYSGDMDTILTLLGVGQLLPSDAYMDYVAEQWCDNESTVADICYNFLFIIAGPDSEELNEEFLPVILSHTPAGSSVHTFNHYAQIVMSGKGAWLEREGTPEDSRWME
;
A
#
# COMPACT_ATOMS: atom_id res chain seq x y z
N MET A 1 -7.12 -7.69 1.78
CA MET A 1 -7.27 -6.95 0.49
C MET A 1 -7.79 -7.80 -0.67
N ALA A 2 -6.94 -8.49 -1.45
CA ALA A 2 -7.36 -9.05 -2.75
C ALA A 2 -8.45 -10.14 -2.68
N LYS A 3 -8.39 -11.03 -1.68
CA LYS A 3 -9.37 -12.13 -1.50
C LYS A 3 -10.68 -11.70 -0.82
N ASN A 4 -10.65 -10.60 -0.06
CA ASN A 4 -11.76 -10.20 0.82
C ASN A 4 -12.22 -8.77 0.53
N ASP A 5 -11.40 -7.78 0.87
CA ASP A 5 -11.77 -6.36 0.88
C ASP A 5 -12.24 -5.87 -0.49
N VAL A 6 -11.49 -6.17 -1.56
CA VAL A 6 -11.82 -5.72 -2.92
C VAL A 6 -13.07 -6.43 -3.45
N PRO A 7 -13.15 -7.77 -3.45
CA PRO A 7 -14.37 -8.53 -3.75
C PRO A 7 -15.63 -8.01 -3.02
N ASN A 8 -15.56 -7.90 -1.69
CA ASN A 8 -16.69 -7.48 -0.87
C ASN A 8 -17.12 -6.04 -1.19
N SER A 9 -16.17 -5.15 -1.49
CA SER A 9 -16.47 -3.78 -1.89
C SER A 9 -17.17 -3.74 -3.25
N ILE A 10 -16.69 -4.51 -4.23
CA ILE A 10 -17.33 -4.62 -5.56
C ILE A 10 -18.75 -5.15 -5.39
N ASP A 11 -18.94 -6.25 -4.67
CA ASP A 11 -20.25 -6.88 -4.48
C ASP A 11 -21.23 -5.95 -3.78
N TYR A 12 -20.78 -5.24 -2.74
CA TYR A 12 -21.59 -4.24 -2.07
C TYR A 12 -22.02 -3.11 -3.03
N ILE A 13 -21.09 -2.57 -3.83
CA ILE A 13 -21.38 -1.50 -4.80
C ILE A 13 -22.39 -1.98 -5.86
N LEU A 14 -22.18 -3.16 -6.45
CA LEU A 14 -23.07 -3.70 -7.47
C LEU A 14 -24.47 -3.99 -6.91
N ALA A 15 -24.55 -4.59 -5.72
CA ALA A 15 -25.82 -4.84 -5.04
C ALA A 15 -26.57 -3.54 -4.69
N THR A 16 -25.84 -2.52 -4.23
CA THR A 16 -26.43 -1.23 -3.84
C THR A 16 -26.90 -0.42 -5.05
N THR A 17 -26.15 -0.45 -6.15
CA THR A 17 -26.42 0.36 -7.35
C THR A 17 -27.30 -0.36 -8.38
N GLY A 18 -27.46 -1.67 -8.28
CA GLY A 18 -28.15 -2.50 -9.27
C GLY A 18 -27.42 -2.62 -10.61
N ARG A 19 -26.13 -2.29 -10.65
CA ARG A 19 -25.27 -2.42 -11.84
C ARG A 19 -24.71 -3.84 -11.92
N GLU A 20 -24.48 -4.32 -13.13
CA GLU A 20 -23.87 -5.64 -13.38
C GLU A 20 -22.34 -5.61 -13.32
N ASP A 21 -21.74 -4.46 -13.65
CA ASP A 21 -20.31 -4.23 -13.66
C ASP A 21 -19.92 -2.81 -13.25
N LEU A 22 -18.62 -2.61 -12.99
CA LEU A 22 -18.01 -1.32 -12.69
C LEU A 22 -16.66 -1.12 -13.39
N TYR A 23 -16.19 0.12 -13.38
CA TYR A 23 -14.80 0.45 -13.72
C TYR A 23 -13.95 0.47 -12.46
N TYR A 24 -12.82 -0.22 -12.48
CA TYR A 24 -11.85 -0.17 -11.39
C TYR A 24 -10.74 0.82 -11.74
N VAL A 25 -10.37 1.68 -10.80
CA VAL A 25 -9.18 2.53 -10.89
C VAL A 25 -8.29 2.21 -9.70
N GLY A 26 -7.06 1.76 -9.97
CA GLY A 26 -6.12 1.39 -8.93
C GLY A 26 -4.84 2.18 -9.05
N TRP A 27 -4.28 2.60 -7.92
CA TRP A 27 -2.97 3.23 -7.84
C TRP A 27 -2.03 2.39 -6.97
N SER A 28 -0.79 2.18 -7.41
CA SER A 28 0.25 1.47 -6.64
C SER A 28 -0.27 0.12 -6.11
N MET A 29 -0.30 -0.11 -4.80
CA MET A 29 -0.84 -1.32 -4.16
C MET A 29 -2.30 -1.63 -4.52
N GLY A 30 -3.10 -0.64 -4.91
CA GLY A 30 -4.45 -0.87 -5.43
C GLY A 30 -4.47 -1.65 -6.75
N THR A 31 -3.41 -1.56 -7.55
CA THR A 31 -3.23 -2.37 -8.78
C THR A 31 -2.81 -3.80 -8.44
N THR A 32 -1.93 -3.98 -7.46
CA THR A 32 -1.56 -5.28 -6.90
C THR A 32 -2.77 -6.05 -6.40
N ALA A 33 -3.62 -5.40 -5.60
CA ALA A 33 -4.83 -6.00 -5.06
C ALA A 33 -5.80 -6.42 -6.18
N PHE A 34 -5.94 -5.58 -7.22
CA PHE A 34 -6.75 -5.90 -8.40
C PHE A 34 -6.23 -7.14 -9.13
N TRP A 35 -4.94 -7.22 -9.45
CA TRP A 35 -4.40 -8.36 -10.19
C TRP A 35 -4.46 -9.66 -9.41
N ALA A 36 -4.15 -9.63 -8.12
CA ALA A 36 -4.30 -10.79 -7.25
C ALA A 36 -5.75 -11.25 -7.17
N MET A 37 -6.72 -10.33 -7.09
CA MET A 37 -8.14 -10.69 -7.12
C MET A 37 -8.52 -11.36 -8.45
N MET A 38 -8.15 -10.75 -9.58
CA MET A 38 -8.54 -11.25 -10.91
C MET A 38 -7.87 -12.58 -11.27
N SER A 39 -6.70 -12.90 -10.69
CA SER A 39 -6.04 -14.19 -10.85
C SER A 39 -6.66 -15.29 -9.98
N GLU A 40 -7.02 -14.97 -8.74
CA GLU A 40 -7.51 -15.95 -7.75
C GLU A 40 -9.04 -16.15 -7.81
N LEU A 41 -9.79 -15.14 -8.24
CA LEU A 41 -11.27 -15.11 -8.24
C LEU A 41 -11.80 -14.81 -9.66
N PRO A 42 -11.69 -15.76 -10.60
CA PRO A 42 -12.01 -15.52 -12.02
C PRO A 42 -13.48 -15.13 -12.27
N GLU A 43 -14.39 -15.38 -11.33
CA GLU A 43 -15.78 -14.93 -11.40
C GLU A 43 -15.93 -13.40 -11.36
N TYR A 44 -14.96 -12.67 -10.80
CA TYR A 44 -14.93 -11.21 -10.78
C TYR A 44 -14.56 -10.60 -12.14
N ASN A 45 -14.04 -11.40 -13.07
CA ASN A 45 -13.75 -10.92 -14.44
C ASN A 45 -14.99 -10.38 -15.15
N ASN A 46 -16.18 -10.89 -14.81
CA ASN A 46 -17.45 -10.42 -15.38
C ASN A 46 -18.03 -9.19 -14.64
N LYS A 47 -17.48 -8.84 -13.48
CA LYS A 47 -17.93 -7.73 -12.62
C LYS A 47 -17.14 -6.44 -12.85
N VAL A 48 -16.00 -6.52 -13.56
CA VAL A 48 -15.15 -5.36 -13.88
C VAL A 48 -15.08 -5.18 -15.39
N ARG A 49 -15.62 -4.05 -15.86
CA ARG A 49 -15.69 -3.71 -17.29
C ARG A 49 -14.34 -3.31 -17.87
N ALA A 50 -13.57 -2.52 -17.12
CA ALA A 50 -12.20 -2.16 -17.44
C ALA A 50 -11.46 -1.68 -16.19
N MET A 51 -10.13 -1.73 -16.26
CA MET A 51 -9.21 -1.30 -15.22
C MET A 51 -8.31 -0.17 -15.72
N ALA A 52 -8.26 0.94 -15.00
CA ALA A 52 -7.22 1.96 -15.14
C ALA A 52 -6.16 1.77 -14.05
N ALA A 53 -4.97 1.32 -14.44
CA ALA A 53 -3.84 1.08 -13.53
C ALA A 53 -2.86 2.27 -13.55
N LEU A 54 -2.77 2.97 -12.42
CA LEU A 54 -1.87 4.10 -12.19
C LEU A 54 -0.68 3.61 -11.35
N ALA A 55 0.56 3.89 -11.77
CA ALA A 55 1.77 3.33 -11.15
C ALA A 55 1.65 1.80 -10.86
N PRO A 56 1.45 0.97 -11.91
CA PRO A 56 1.18 -0.46 -11.77
C PRO A 56 2.28 -1.24 -11.00
N VAL A 57 1.91 -2.05 -10.00
CA VAL A 57 2.83 -2.90 -9.22
C VAL A 57 2.42 -4.39 -9.28
N ALA A 58 3.04 -5.13 -10.20
CA ALA A 58 2.84 -6.59 -10.34
C ALA A 58 4.08 -7.37 -9.90
N TYR A 59 5.27 -6.82 -10.15
CA TYR A 59 6.58 -7.36 -9.80
C TYR A 59 7.46 -6.21 -9.34
N LEU A 60 8.43 -6.48 -8.46
CA LEU A 60 9.32 -5.46 -7.89
C LEU A 60 10.82 -5.80 -8.02
N ASN A 61 11.18 -6.75 -8.87
CA ASN A 61 12.57 -7.22 -9.06
C ASN A 61 13.51 -6.17 -9.68
N TYR A 62 12.99 -5.08 -10.24
CA TYR A 62 13.77 -3.95 -10.75
C TYR A 62 13.41 -2.63 -10.05
N ALA A 63 12.70 -2.69 -8.91
CA ALA A 63 12.40 -1.50 -8.13
C ALA A 63 13.68 -0.92 -7.51
N HIS A 64 13.61 0.34 -7.12
CA HIS A 64 14.65 1.04 -6.37
C HIS A 64 14.02 1.73 -5.16
N GLY A 65 14.86 2.07 -4.18
CA GLY A 65 14.45 2.84 -3.00
C GLY A 65 14.41 2.03 -1.71
N PRO A 66 13.98 2.66 -0.60
CA PRO A 66 14.16 2.12 0.75
C PRO A 66 13.51 0.75 0.98
N LEU A 67 12.38 0.47 0.33
CA LEU A 67 11.74 -0.86 0.41
C LEU A 67 12.70 -1.96 -0.07
N VAL A 68 13.46 -1.72 -1.14
CA VAL A 68 14.39 -2.70 -1.71
C VAL A 68 15.59 -2.91 -0.80
N GLU A 69 16.14 -1.82 -0.25
CA GLU A 69 17.29 -1.87 0.68
C GLU A 69 16.92 -2.56 2.00
N LEU A 70 15.68 -2.40 2.47
CA LEU A 70 15.19 -3.01 3.71
C LEU A 70 14.66 -4.44 3.52
N ALA A 71 14.39 -4.86 2.27
CA ALA A 71 13.77 -6.15 1.99
C ALA A 71 14.48 -7.37 2.62
N PRO A 72 15.83 -7.45 2.63
CA PRO A 72 16.55 -8.56 3.26
C PRO A 72 16.33 -8.71 4.77
N TYR A 73 15.91 -7.64 5.46
CA TYR A 73 15.72 -7.61 6.92
C TYR A 73 14.25 -7.71 7.35
N SER A 74 13.34 -7.64 6.39
CA SER A 74 11.90 -7.50 6.62
C SER A 74 11.27 -8.64 7.44
N GLY A 75 11.73 -9.89 7.28
CA GLY A 75 11.20 -11.03 8.04
C GLY A 75 11.57 -10.99 9.53
N ASP A 76 12.80 -10.59 9.86
CA ASP A 76 13.24 -10.41 11.24
C ASP A 76 12.49 -9.24 11.88
N MET A 77 12.32 -8.13 11.14
CA MET A 77 11.54 -6.98 11.58
C MET A 77 10.07 -7.36 11.83
N ASP A 78 9.45 -8.13 10.93
CA ASP A 78 8.07 -8.63 11.08
C ASP A 78 7.92 -9.42 12.38
N THR A 79 8.85 -10.34 12.63
CA THR A 79 8.85 -11.18 13.84
C THR A 79 9.02 -10.35 15.11
N ILE A 80 10.03 -9.48 15.15
CA ILE A 80 10.34 -8.65 16.32
C ILE A 80 9.20 -7.69 16.64
N LEU A 81 8.69 -6.98 15.63
CA LEU A 81 7.61 -6.02 15.81
C LEU A 81 6.32 -6.71 16.26
N THR A 82 5.99 -7.87 15.68
CA THR A 82 4.84 -8.67 16.10
C THR A 82 4.97 -9.12 17.56
N LEU A 83 6.16 -9.60 17.97
CA LEU A 83 6.42 -10.01 19.36
C LEU A 83 6.31 -8.85 20.35
N LEU A 84 6.66 -7.64 19.93
CA LEU A 84 6.51 -6.42 20.72
C LEU A 84 5.08 -5.85 20.71
N GLY A 85 4.14 -6.51 20.01
CA GLY A 85 2.74 -6.07 19.90
C GLY A 85 2.53 -4.92 18.92
N VAL A 86 3.51 -4.63 18.05
CA VAL A 86 3.41 -3.61 17.01
C VAL A 86 2.85 -4.24 15.74
N GLY A 87 1.55 -4.07 15.51
CA GLY A 87 0.87 -4.57 14.31
C GLY A 87 0.74 -3.55 13.18
N GLN A 88 0.77 -2.25 13.51
CA GLN A 88 0.56 -1.16 12.56
C GLN A 88 1.85 -0.37 12.31
N LEU A 89 2.12 -0.07 11.05
CA LEU A 89 3.18 0.82 10.60
C LEU A 89 2.57 2.10 10.03
N LEU A 90 3.25 3.21 10.28
CA LEU A 90 2.96 4.51 9.67
C LEU A 90 1.48 4.95 9.81
N PRO A 91 0.91 4.96 11.04
CA PRO A 91 -0.47 5.39 11.25
C PRO A 91 -0.65 6.88 10.93
N SER A 92 -1.85 7.25 10.49
CA SER A 92 -2.33 8.64 10.54
C SER A 92 -3.06 8.82 11.87
N ASP A 93 -2.51 9.65 12.74
CA ASP A 93 -3.08 9.99 14.04
C ASP A 93 -2.93 11.50 14.32
N ALA A 94 -3.57 11.98 15.39
CA ALA A 94 -3.55 13.40 15.73
C ALA A 94 -2.15 13.96 16.01
N TYR A 95 -1.17 13.11 16.35
CA TYR A 95 0.21 13.54 16.50
C TYR A 95 0.86 13.78 15.13
N MET A 96 0.62 12.89 14.16
CA MET A 96 1.06 13.10 12.78
C MET A 96 0.41 14.31 12.13
N ASP A 97 -0.88 14.56 12.38
CA ASP A 97 -1.59 15.77 11.94
C ASP A 97 -0.90 17.03 12.48
N TYR A 98 -0.61 17.06 13.79
CA TYR A 98 0.09 18.17 14.42
C TYR A 98 1.49 18.39 13.83
N VAL A 99 2.26 17.33 13.62
CA VAL A 99 3.60 17.44 12.99
C VAL A 99 3.48 17.99 11.57
N ALA A 100 2.52 17.51 10.78
CA ALA A 100 2.31 17.98 9.42
C ALA A 100 1.94 19.48 9.38
N GLU A 101 1.01 19.92 10.22
CA GLU A 101 0.60 21.33 10.30
C GLU A 101 1.73 22.26 10.74
N GLN A 102 2.56 21.84 11.69
CA GLN A 102 3.59 22.72 12.24
C GLN A 102 4.87 22.74 11.40
N TRP A 103 5.24 21.61 10.79
CA TRP A 103 6.59 21.44 10.24
C TRP A 103 6.61 21.38 8.72
N CYS A 104 5.49 21.08 8.07
CA CYS A 104 5.41 20.90 6.62
C CYS A 104 4.82 22.09 5.87
N ASP A 105 4.51 23.19 6.55
CA ASP A 105 4.11 24.45 5.91
C ASP A 105 5.31 25.09 5.19
N ASN A 106 5.07 25.78 4.08
CA ASN A 106 6.12 26.39 3.25
C ASN A 106 6.95 27.47 3.99
N GLU A 107 6.41 28.07 5.04
CA GLU A 107 7.15 29.02 5.88
C GLU A 107 8.09 28.33 6.89
N SER A 108 7.99 27.01 7.05
CA SER A 108 8.80 26.21 7.97
C SER A 108 10.23 26.02 7.47
N THR A 109 11.20 26.19 8.36
CA THR A 109 12.63 25.91 8.06
C THR A 109 12.93 24.41 7.90
N VAL A 110 11.97 23.54 8.22
CA VAL A 110 12.12 22.08 8.12
C VAL A 110 11.19 21.44 7.07
N ALA A 111 10.56 22.24 6.21
CA ALA A 111 9.65 21.75 5.16
C ALA A 111 10.33 20.72 4.22
N ASP A 112 11.63 20.88 3.96
CA ASP A 112 12.42 19.91 3.17
C ASP A 112 12.39 18.48 3.76
N ILE A 113 12.25 18.33 5.08
CA ILE A 113 12.14 17.00 5.71
C ILE A 113 10.83 16.33 5.31
N CYS A 114 9.75 17.08 5.30
CA CYS A 114 8.42 16.63 4.89
C CYS A 114 8.41 16.21 3.42
N TYR A 115 9.08 17.00 2.58
CA TYR A 115 9.30 16.69 1.17
C TYR A 115 10.02 15.36 0.96
N ASN A 116 11.17 15.20 1.61
CA ASN A 116 11.98 13.99 1.49
C ASN A 116 11.27 12.76 2.03
N PHE A 117 10.47 12.91 3.11
CA PHE A 117 9.65 11.83 3.64
C PHE A 117 8.61 11.33 2.62
N LEU A 118 7.92 12.24 1.93
CA LEU A 118 6.99 11.86 0.87
C LEU A 118 7.71 11.13 -0.29
N PHE A 119 8.88 11.63 -0.69
CA PHE A 119 9.67 11.05 -1.78
C PHE A 119 10.31 9.69 -1.45
N ILE A 120 10.53 9.40 -0.16
CA ILE A 120 10.91 8.05 0.28
C ILE A 120 9.82 7.02 -0.05
N ILE A 121 8.55 7.42 0.00
CA ILE A 121 7.40 6.54 -0.19
C ILE A 121 7.00 6.47 -1.67
N ALA A 122 6.88 7.62 -2.34
CA ALA A 122 6.29 7.73 -3.67
C ALA A 122 7.31 7.93 -4.79
N GLY A 123 8.58 8.21 -4.47
CA GLY A 123 9.62 8.62 -5.40
C GLY A 123 9.72 10.14 -5.57
N PRO A 124 10.89 10.67 -5.99
CA PRO A 124 11.11 12.10 -6.12
C PRO A 124 10.51 12.68 -7.39
N ASP A 125 9.73 13.75 -7.25
CA ASP A 125 9.25 14.58 -8.37
C ASP A 125 8.84 15.98 -7.86
N SER A 126 9.83 16.84 -7.60
CA SER A 126 9.60 18.17 -7.01
C SER A 126 8.98 19.17 -7.99
N GLU A 127 9.03 18.91 -9.30
CA GLU A 127 8.46 19.82 -10.30
C GLU A 127 6.93 19.69 -10.38
N GLU A 128 6.40 18.52 -10.05
CA GLU A 128 4.96 18.21 -10.14
C GLU A 128 4.23 18.28 -8.78
N LEU A 129 4.96 18.53 -7.67
CA LEU A 129 4.37 18.69 -6.35
C LEU A 129 4.14 20.16 -6.00
N ASN A 130 2.89 20.52 -5.71
CA ASN A 130 2.59 21.82 -5.12
C ASN A 130 2.80 21.76 -3.60
N GLU A 131 3.86 22.44 -3.15
CA GLU A 131 4.33 22.45 -1.76
C GLU A 131 3.28 23.00 -0.78
N GLU A 132 2.41 23.92 -1.24
CA GLU A 132 1.33 24.49 -0.42
C GLU A 132 0.37 23.40 0.11
N PHE A 133 0.28 22.26 -0.57
CA PHE A 133 -0.55 21.14 -0.14
C PHE A 133 0.17 20.14 0.76
N LEU A 134 1.48 20.28 1.04
CA LEU A 134 2.23 19.34 1.87
C LEU A 134 1.63 19.09 3.26
N PRO A 135 1.19 20.12 4.02
CA PRO A 135 0.57 19.89 5.32
C PRO A 135 -0.67 18.99 5.20
N VAL A 136 -1.49 19.22 4.17
CA VAL A 136 -2.71 18.46 3.92
C VAL A 136 -2.40 17.04 3.42
N ILE A 137 -1.38 16.88 2.58
CA ILE A 137 -0.96 15.56 2.09
C ILE A 137 -0.46 14.71 3.26
N LEU A 138 0.39 15.27 4.12
CA LEU A 138 1.07 14.52 5.18
C LEU A 138 0.23 14.31 6.45
N SER A 139 -0.84 15.08 6.66
CA SER A 139 -1.86 14.74 7.65
C SER A 139 -2.65 13.49 7.25
N HIS A 140 -2.87 13.29 5.95
CA HIS A 140 -3.63 12.15 5.43
C HIS A 140 -2.78 10.97 4.93
N THR A 141 -1.47 11.16 4.75
CA THR A 141 -0.57 10.16 4.19
C THR A 141 0.72 10.10 5.01
N PRO A 142 1.16 8.92 5.45
CA PRO A 142 0.54 7.60 5.27
C PRO A 142 -0.69 7.35 6.16
N ALA A 143 -1.66 6.56 5.68
CA ALA A 143 -2.89 6.21 6.40
C ALA A 143 -2.81 4.90 7.20
N GLY A 144 -1.60 4.37 7.41
CA GLY A 144 -1.37 3.10 8.09
C GLY A 144 -1.37 1.89 7.17
N SER A 145 -0.54 0.90 7.52
CA SER A 145 -0.56 -0.45 6.97
C SER A 145 -0.09 -1.45 8.02
N SER A 146 -0.22 -2.76 7.77
CA SER A 146 0.30 -3.77 8.69
C SER A 146 1.79 -4.02 8.46
N VAL A 147 2.51 -4.42 9.51
CA VAL A 147 3.91 -4.88 9.39
C VAL A 147 4.00 -6.06 8.40
N HIS A 148 3.01 -6.95 8.42
CA HIS A 148 2.93 -8.08 7.50
C HIS A 148 2.80 -7.66 6.04
N THR A 149 2.08 -6.58 5.73
CA THR A 149 1.99 -6.04 4.37
C THR A 149 3.35 -5.53 3.89
N PHE A 150 4.12 -4.87 4.76
CA PHE A 150 5.47 -4.44 4.42
C PHE A 150 6.39 -5.65 4.15
N ASN A 151 6.33 -6.67 5.01
CA ASN A 151 7.07 -7.92 4.82
C ASN A 151 6.68 -8.63 3.51
N HIS A 152 5.39 -8.66 3.17
CA HIS A 152 4.92 -9.22 1.90
C HIS A 152 5.52 -8.51 0.68
N TYR A 153 5.54 -7.18 0.68
CA TYR A 153 6.15 -6.40 -0.40
C TYR A 153 7.67 -6.62 -0.50
N ALA A 154 8.36 -6.81 0.63
CA ALA A 154 9.76 -7.21 0.63
C ALA A 154 9.96 -8.62 0.05
N GLN A 155 9.09 -9.58 0.33
CA GLN A 155 9.15 -10.92 -0.28
C GLN A 155 8.97 -10.87 -1.81
N ILE A 156 8.13 -9.97 -2.32
CA ILE A 156 7.97 -9.75 -3.76
C ILE A 156 9.29 -9.23 -4.37
N VAL A 157 9.96 -8.28 -3.70
CA VAL A 157 11.29 -7.79 -4.12
C VAL A 157 12.29 -8.94 -4.18
N MET A 158 12.39 -9.73 -3.10
CA MET A 158 13.41 -10.78 -2.95
C MET A 158 13.18 -11.99 -3.85
N SER A 159 11.93 -12.39 -4.06
CA SER A 159 11.58 -13.58 -4.85
C SER A 159 11.56 -13.32 -6.36
N GLY A 160 11.32 -12.06 -6.75
CA GLY A 160 11.07 -11.67 -8.14
C GLY A 160 9.84 -12.32 -8.78
N LYS A 161 8.94 -12.92 -7.98
CA LYS A 161 7.67 -13.46 -8.46
C LYS A 161 6.56 -12.41 -8.32
N GLY A 162 5.37 -12.72 -8.85
CA GLY A 162 4.25 -11.80 -8.89
C GLY A 162 3.71 -11.46 -7.50
N ALA A 163 3.07 -10.29 -7.39
CA ALA A 163 2.62 -9.74 -6.12
C ALA A 163 1.49 -10.52 -5.41
N TRP A 164 0.90 -11.49 -6.12
CA TRP A 164 -0.09 -12.46 -5.65
C TRP A 164 0.54 -13.71 -5.03
N LEU A 165 1.86 -13.74 -4.81
CA LEU A 165 2.48 -14.79 -4.01
C LEU A 165 1.74 -14.97 -2.68
N GLU A 166 1.43 -16.20 -2.33
CA GLU A 166 1.15 -16.52 -0.93
C GLU A 166 2.48 -16.48 -0.17
N ARG A 167 2.45 -15.93 1.04
CA ARG A 167 3.60 -15.91 1.96
C ARG A 167 4.15 -17.34 2.07
N GLU A 168 5.42 -17.56 1.73
CA GLU A 168 6.08 -18.85 1.97
C GLU A 168 6.29 -19.00 3.49
N GLY A 169 5.27 -19.51 4.18
CA GLY A 169 5.23 -19.74 5.63
C GLY A 169 4.64 -21.11 5.97
N THR A 170 4.97 -21.62 7.16
CA THR A 170 4.44 -22.91 7.64
C THR A 170 2.91 -22.84 7.79
N PRO A 171 2.18 -23.98 7.86
CA PRO A 171 0.72 -24.02 8.01
C PRO A 171 0.13 -23.27 9.22
N GLU A 172 0.98 -22.72 10.10
CA GLU A 172 0.57 -21.86 11.21
C GLU A 172 0.37 -20.40 10.81
N ASP A 173 1.03 -19.93 9.74
CA ASP A 173 0.95 -18.57 9.20
C ASP A 173 -0.35 -18.31 8.43
N SER A 174 -1.06 -19.37 8.01
CA SER A 174 -2.37 -19.28 7.34
C SER A 174 -3.53 -18.95 8.29
N ARG A 175 -3.31 -18.96 9.61
CA ARG A 175 -4.32 -18.62 10.63
C ARG A 175 -4.79 -17.16 10.61
N TRP A 176 -4.06 -16.28 9.90
CA TRP A 176 -4.41 -14.86 9.79
C TRP A 176 -5.13 -14.52 8.47
N MET A 177 -5.43 -15.54 7.66
CA MET A 177 -6.23 -15.42 6.42
C MET A 177 -7.71 -15.77 6.63
N GLU A 178 -8.11 -16.16 7.84
CA GLU A 178 -9.50 -16.30 8.30
C GLU A 178 -9.90 -15.10 9.17
#